data_AF-A0A661IQ23-F1
#
_entry.id   AF-A0A661IQ23-F1
#
_cell.length_a   1.000
_cell.length_b   1.000
_cell.length_c   1.000
_cell.angle_alpha   90.00
_cell.angle_beta   90.00
_cell.angle_gamma   90.00
#
_symmetry.space_group_name_H-M   'P 1'
#
loop_
_entity.id
_entity.type
_entity.pdbx_description
1 polymer ?
#
loop_
_entity_poly.entity_id
_entity_poly.type
_entity_poly.pdbx_seq_one_letter_code
_entity_poly.pdbx_strand_id
1 'polypeptide(L)'
;MIHIENKEKVVFIENTIIRDGLEKEFERLPLDFEYPLFGYFIVIEDIKELEQSIILKYGNTNNTIRPDNDNIEMIEKFNGYSQIVCIQSADFGVSLFVSDRIATYEQLVKLFEI
;
A
#
# COMPACT_ATOMS: atom_id res chain seq x y z
N MET A 1 0.70 -11.31 -1.25
CA MET A 1 -0.05 -10.10 -0.89
C MET A 1 -0.66 -10.26 0.48
N ILE A 2 -0.35 -9.32 1.39
CA ILE A 2 -0.87 -9.31 2.76
C ILE A 2 -1.65 -8.03 2.99
N HIS A 3 -2.94 -8.15 3.32
CA HIS A 3 -3.76 -7.00 3.73
C HIS A 3 -3.55 -6.73 5.22
N ILE A 4 -3.16 -5.51 5.56
CA ILE A 4 -3.03 -5.07 6.94
C ILE A 4 -4.38 -4.51 7.36
N GLU A 5 -5.15 -5.28 8.11
CA GLU A 5 -6.55 -4.96 8.41
C GLU A 5 -6.71 -4.17 9.72
N ASN A 6 -5.63 -4.10 10.51
CA ASN A 6 -5.49 -3.30 11.70
C ASN A 6 -4.00 -3.24 12.10
N LYS A 7 -3.67 -2.39 13.08
CA LYS A 7 -2.30 -2.24 13.60
C LYS A 7 -1.72 -3.54 14.19
N GLU A 8 -2.56 -4.38 14.81
CA GLU A 8 -2.11 -5.63 15.43
C GLU A 8 -1.53 -6.61 14.41
N LYS A 9 -2.00 -6.56 13.15
CA LYS A 9 -1.48 -7.43 12.08
C LYS A 9 -0.04 -7.13 11.67
N VAL A 10 0.46 -5.93 11.95
CA VAL A 10 1.82 -5.52 11.57
C VAL A 10 2.88 -6.44 12.20
N VAL A 11 2.62 -6.98 13.39
CA VAL A 11 3.55 -7.90 14.08
C VAL A 11 3.85 -9.18 13.30
N PHE A 12 2.95 -9.61 12.40
CA PHE A 12 3.09 -10.83 11.61
C PHE A 12 3.89 -10.61 10.31
N ILE A 13 4.31 -9.39 10.02
CA ILE A 13 5.15 -9.10 8.85
C ILE A 13 6.60 -9.48 9.16
N GLU A 14 7.11 -10.48 8.45
CA GLU A 14 8.46 -11.00 8.64
C GLU A 14 9.55 -10.00 8.24
N ASN A 15 9.28 -9.20 7.19
CA ASN A 15 10.22 -8.17 6.73
C ASN A 15 10.23 -7.00 7.73
N THR A 16 11.28 -6.95 8.55
CA THR A 16 11.43 -5.94 9.61
C THR A 16 11.42 -4.51 9.08
N ILE A 17 11.97 -4.27 7.89
CA ILE A 17 11.98 -2.93 7.26
C ILE A 17 10.56 -2.48 6.93
N ILE A 18 9.78 -3.35 6.29
CA ILE A 18 8.37 -3.07 5.97
C ILE A 18 7.55 -2.90 7.24
N ARG A 19 7.79 -3.76 8.24
CA ARG A 19 7.11 -3.70 9.53
C ARG A 19 7.33 -2.35 10.22
N ASP A 20 8.59 -1.92 10.34
CA ASP A 20 8.94 -0.64 10.96
C ASP A 20 8.35 0.55 10.17
N GLY A 21 8.28 0.43 8.83
CA GLY A 21 7.61 1.39 7.96
C GLY A 21 6.10 1.48 8.24
N LEU A 22 5.42 0.34 8.30
CA LEU A 22 3.99 0.26 8.62
C LEU A 22 3.67 0.85 9.99
N GLU A 23 4.47 0.54 11.01
CA GLU A 23 4.27 1.09 12.37
C GLU A 23 4.30 2.63 12.37
N LYS A 24 5.25 3.23 11.65
CA LYS A 24 5.34 4.68 11.49
C LYS A 24 4.16 5.26 10.73
N GLU A 25 3.72 4.61 9.65
CA GLU A 25 2.57 5.10 8.88
C GLU A 25 1.28 5.03 9.70
N PHE A 26 1.08 4.01 10.52
CA PHE A 26 -0.03 3.97 11.49
C PHE A 26 0.03 5.13 12.51
N GLU A 27 1.22 5.57 12.92
CA GLU A 27 1.38 6.72 13.82
C GLU A 27 1.11 8.06 13.14
N ARG A 28 1.26 8.13 11.82
CA ARG A 28 1.01 9.32 11.00
C ARG A 28 -0.46 9.47 10.58
N LEU A 29 -1.27 8.43 10.73
CA LEU A 29 -2.69 8.50 10.39
C LEU A 29 -3.38 9.62 11.19
N PRO A 30 -4.29 10.38 10.56
CA PRO A 30 -5.10 11.37 11.25
C PRO A 30 -5.85 10.77 12.44
N LEU A 31 -6.08 11.57 13.48
CA LEU A 31 -6.79 11.12 14.69
C LEU A 31 -8.24 10.68 14.41
N ASP A 32 -8.84 11.24 13.37
CA ASP A 32 -10.19 10.95 12.88
C ASP A 32 -10.22 9.88 11.76
N PHE A 33 -9.08 9.27 11.45
CA PHE A 33 -9.02 8.19 10.46
C PHE A 33 -9.62 6.89 11.01
N GLU A 34 -10.79 6.50 10.49
CA GLU A 34 -11.41 5.22 10.79
C GLU A 34 -10.80 4.09 9.94
N TYR A 35 -9.89 3.31 10.53
CA TYR A 35 -9.26 2.16 9.88
C TYR A 35 -10.11 0.87 10.05
N PRO A 36 -10.29 0.02 9.02
CA PRO A 36 -9.89 0.16 7.61
C PRO A 36 -10.99 0.78 6.73
N LEU A 37 -11.87 1.63 7.29
CA LEU A 37 -13.05 2.17 6.58
C LEU A 37 -12.67 3.20 5.51
N PHE A 38 -11.77 4.13 5.83
CA PHE A 38 -11.28 5.16 4.90
C PHE A 38 -10.02 4.76 4.14
N GLY A 39 -9.55 3.53 4.35
CA GLY A 39 -8.34 3.05 3.71
C GLY A 39 -7.54 2.11 4.57
N TYR A 40 -6.58 1.44 3.94
CA TYR A 40 -5.71 0.50 4.62
C TYR A 40 -4.43 0.19 3.83
N PHE A 41 -3.49 -0.48 4.47
CA PHE A 41 -2.20 -0.84 3.90
C PHE A 41 -2.19 -2.26 3.34
N ILE A 42 -1.43 -2.47 2.27
CA ILE A 42 -1.21 -3.78 1.65
C ILE A 42 0.29 -3.98 1.46
N VAL A 43 0.82 -5.13 1.90
CA VAL A 43 2.18 -5.55 1.60
C VAL A 43 2.17 -6.40 0.34
N ILE A 44 3.00 -5.99 -0.61
CA ILE A 44 3.25 -6.71 -1.86
C ILE A 44 4.38 -7.69 -1.62
N GLU A 45 4.19 -8.95 -2.04
CA GLU A 45 5.16 -10.03 -1.86
C GLU A 45 5.75 -10.52 -3.20
N ASP A 46 5.06 -10.25 -4.31
CA ASP A 46 5.51 -10.58 -5.66
C ASP A 46 5.21 -9.40 -6.60
N ILE A 47 6.15 -9.08 -7.49
CA ILE A 47 6.00 -8.00 -8.47
C ILE A 47 4.77 -8.15 -9.36
N LYS A 48 4.35 -9.40 -9.66
CA LYS A 48 3.14 -9.66 -10.46
C LYS A 48 1.86 -9.17 -9.80
N GLU A 49 1.86 -9.00 -8.48
CA GLU A 49 0.72 -8.45 -7.75
C GLU A 49 0.44 -6.99 -8.12
N LEU A 50 1.45 -6.28 -8.63
CA LEU A 50 1.34 -4.91 -9.14
C LEU A 50 0.83 -4.85 -10.59
N GLU A 51 0.77 -5.97 -11.31
CA GLU A 51 0.32 -6.01 -12.70
C GLU A 51 -1.17 -6.40 -12.82
N GLN A 52 -1.79 -6.83 -11.71
CA GLN A 52 -3.16 -7.32 -11.67
C GLN A 52 -4.08 -6.41 -10.83
N SER A 53 -5.39 -6.54 -11.05
CA SER A 53 -6.37 -5.92 -10.16
C SER A 53 -6.30 -6.54 -8.77
N ILE A 54 -6.11 -5.71 -7.76
CA ILE A 54 -6.09 -6.08 -6.34
C ILE A 54 -7.52 -5.97 -5.81
N ILE A 55 -8.07 -7.09 -5.33
CA ILE A 55 -9.41 -7.10 -4.70
C ILE A 55 -9.28 -6.50 -3.31
N LEU A 56 -9.93 -5.36 -3.08
CA LEU A 56 -9.91 -4.74 -1.78
C LEU A 56 -10.88 -5.46 -0.84
N LYS A 57 -10.41 -5.81 0.35
CA LYS A 57 -11.19 -6.51 1.37
C LYS A 57 -12.13 -5.58 2.16
N TYR A 58 -11.84 -4.29 2.16
CA TYR A 58 -12.57 -3.27 2.90
C TYR A 58 -12.90 -2.09 1.98
N GLY A 59 -13.98 -1.40 2.32
CA GLY A 59 -14.53 -0.28 1.56
C GLY A 59 -16.05 -0.35 1.47
N ASN A 60 -16.68 0.81 1.23
CA ASN A 60 -18.15 0.92 1.12
C ASN A 60 -18.72 0.42 -0.22
N THR A 61 -17.86 0.05 -1.17
CA THR A 61 -18.24 -0.44 -2.50
C THR A 61 -17.37 -1.65 -2.87
N ASN A 62 -17.83 -2.52 -3.79
CA ASN A 62 -17.02 -3.62 -4.34
C ASN A 62 -15.81 -3.04 -5.08
N ASN A 63 -14.72 -2.80 -4.36
CA ASN A 63 -13.59 -2.05 -4.87
C ASN A 63 -12.48 -3.02 -5.26
N THR A 64 -12.17 -3.04 -6.54
CA THR A 64 -10.87 -3.50 -7.03
C THR A 64 -10.05 -2.28 -7.31
N ILE A 65 -8.81 -2.25 -6.85
CA ILE A 65 -7.85 -1.26 -7.29
C ILE A 65 -6.98 -1.89 -8.38
N ARG A 66 -6.77 -1.16 -9.46
CA ARG A 66 -5.66 -1.45 -10.35
C ARG A 66 -4.58 -0.42 -10.00
N PRO A 67 -3.40 -0.83 -9.53
CA PRO A 67 -2.29 0.10 -9.36
C PRO A 67 -1.81 0.49 -10.76
N ASP A 68 -2.53 1.38 -11.42
CA ASP A 68 -2.18 2.00 -12.68
C ASP A 68 -2.19 3.53 -12.51
N ASN A 69 -1.76 4.23 -13.55
CA ASN A 69 -1.48 5.67 -13.51
C ASN A 69 -2.70 6.51 -13.07
N ASP A 70 -3.93 6.03 -13.30
CA ASP A 70 -5.15 6.78 -12.96
C ASP A 70 -5.43 6.80 -11.45
N ASN A 71 -4.92 5.83 -10.69
CA ASN A 71 -5.21 5.69 -9.26
C ASN A 71 -4.00 5.98 -8.35
N ILE A 72 -2.80 5.98 -8.90
CA ILE A 72 -1.57 6.22 -8.12
C ILE A 72 -1.33 7.73 -8.05
N GLU A 73 -1.30 8.24 -6.84
CA GLU A 73 -1.01 9.65 -6.58
C GLU A 73 0.50 9.89 -6.45
N MET A 74 1.20 8.99 -5.76
CA MET A 74 2.64 9.13 -5.52
C MET A 74 3.31 7.79 -5.22
N ILE A 75 4.63 7.76 -5.48
CA ILE A 75 5.53 6.70 -5.04
C ILE A 75 6.61 7.34 -4.16
N GLU A 76 6.65 6.99 -2.89
CA GLU A 76 7.66 7.46 -1.95
C GLU A 76 8.70 6.37 -1.68
N LYS A 77 9.97 6.74 -1.77
CA LYS A 77 11.09 5.83 -1.49
C LYS A 77 11.56 6.00 -0.04
N PHE A 78 11.66 4.87 0.64
CA PHE A 78 12.22 4.77 1.99
C PHE A 78 13.43 3.84 1.99
N ASN A 79 14.07 3.71 3.16
CA ASN A 79 15.23 2.84 3.28
C ASN A 79 14.82 1.36 3.20
N GLY A 80 14.95 0.75 2.02
CA GLY A 80 14.70 -0.67 1.77
C GLY A 80 13.29 -1.03 1.30
N TYR A 81 12.42 -0.04 1.11
CA TYR A 81 11.09 -0.23 0.53
C TYR A 81 10.58 1.05 -0.15
N SER A 82 9.59 0.89 -1.02
CA SER A 82 8.78 1.98 -1.57
C SER A 82 7.33 1.85 -1.14
N GLN A 83 6.69 2.99 -0.88
CA GLN A 83 5.25 3.09 -0.63
C GLN A 83 4.60 3.69 -1.87
N ILE A 84 3.61 3.00 -2.42
CA ILE A 84 2.80 3.49 -3.53
C ILE A 84 1.46 3.89 -2.92
N VAL A 85 1.15 5.18 -2.96
CA VAL A 85 -0.12 5.71 -2.44
C VAL A 85 -1.11 5.76 -3.59
N CYS A 86 -2.19 4.99 -3.46
CA CYS A 86 -3.26 4.96 -4.42
C CYS A 86 -4.55 5.53 -3.81
N ILE A 87 -5.18 6.50 -4.49
CA ILE A 87 -6.46 7.08 -4.09
C ILE A 87 -7.55 6.55 -5.03
N GLN A 88 -8.56 5.87 -4.49
CA GLN A 88 -9.66 5.34 -5.29
C GLN A 88 -10.90 6.23 -5.26
N SER A 89 -11.12 6.96 -4.17
CA SER A 89 -12.12 8.01 -4.07
C SER A 89 -11.66 9.08 -3.08
N ALA A 90 -12.37 10.21 -3.03
CA ALA A 90 -12.02 11.33 -2.13
C ALA A 90 -11.84 10.89 -0.66
N ASP A 91 -12.57 9.85 -0.23
CA ASP A 91 -12.60 9.38 1.15
C ASP A 91 -11.98 7.97 1.31
N PHE A 92 -11.33 7.43 0.27
CA PHE A 92 -10.76 6.08 0.33
C PHE A 92 -9.41 5.95 -0.38
N GLY A 93 -8.36 5.66 0.41
CA GLY A 93 -7.00 5.45 -0.07
C GLY A 93 -6.40 4.10 0.35
N VAL A 94 -5.49 3.58 -0.47
CA VAL A 94 -4.75 2.34 -0.19
C VAL A 94 -3.27 2.62 -0.41
N SER A 95 -2.42 2.27 0.56
CA SER A 95 -0.97 2.31 0.33
C SER A 95 -0.41 0.90 0.17
N LEU A 96 0.31 0.69 -0.93
CA LEU A 96 1.03 -0.55 -1.22
C LEU A 96 2.48 -0.41 -0.76
N PHE A 97 2.95 -1.36 0.03
CA PHE A 97 4.32 -1.43 0.52
C PHE A 97 5.07 -2.48 -0.28
N VAL A 98 6.12 -2.05 -1.00
CA VAL A 98 6.93 -2.90 -1.86
C VAL A 98 8.37 -2.88 -1.39
N SER A 99 8.91 -4.02 -1.00
CA SER A 99 10.32 -4.15 -0.63
C SER A 99 11.22 -3.94 -1.85
N ASP A 100 12.38 -3.29 -1.68
CA ASP A 100 13.36 -3.09 -2.77
C ASP A 100 13.89 -4.41 -3.35
N ARG A 101 13.73 -5.53 -2.62
CA ARG A 101 14.02 -6.89 -3.12
C ARG A 101 13.02 -7.38 -4.17
N ILE A 102 11.82 -6.81 -4.22
CA ILE A 102 10.73 -7.17 -5.15
C ILE A 102 10.82 -6.30 -6.40
N ALA A 103 10.93 -4.98 -6.21
CA ALA A 103 11.07 -4.02 -7.28
C ALA A 103 11.83 -2.79 -6.78
N THR A 104 12.75 -2.26 -7.59
CA THR A 104 13.40 -0.98 -7.28
C THR A 104 12.45 0.18 -7.55
N TYR A 105 12.72 1.32 -6.92
CA TYR A 105 11.99 2.56 -7.17
C TYR A 105 11.90 2.89 -8.67
N GLU A 106 13.01 2.76 -9.40
CA GLU A 106 13.04 3.05 -10.85
C GLU A 106 12.15 2.09 -11.65
N GLN A 107 12.03 0.83 -11.22
CA GLN A 107 11.12 -0.13 -11.84
C GLN A 107 9.65 0.23 -11.55
N LEU A 108 9.33 0.67 -10.33
CA LEU A 108 7.98 1.09 -9.96
C LEU A 108 7.55 2.35 -10.70
N VAL A 109 8.41 3.37 -10.76
CA VAL A 109 8.18 4.60 -11.53
C VAL A 109 7.92 4.28 -13.00
N LYS A 110 8.73 3.38 -13.59
CA LYS A 110 8.54 2.95 -14.97
C LYS A 110 7.24 2.15 -15.16
N LEU A 111 6.88 1.31 -14.19
CA LEU A 111 5.67 0.48 -14.26
C LEU A 111 4.39 1.33 -14.27
N PHE A 112 4.39 2.44 -13.54
CA PHE A 112 3.21 3.30 -13.39
C PHE A 112 3.26 4.58 -14.22
N GLU A 113 4.35 4.83 -14.95
CA GLU A 113 4.52 6.01 -15.84
C GLU A 113 4.29 7.36 -15.12
N ILE A 114 4.79 7.47 -13.89
CA ILE A 114 4.73 8.68 -13.05
C ILE A 114 6.00 9.52 -13.19
#